data_AF-A0A1H5X7J4-F1
#
_entry.id   AF-A0A1H5X7J4-F1
#
_cell.length_a   1.000
_cell.length_b   1.000
_cell.length_c   1.000
_cell.angle_alpha   90.00
_cell.angle_beta   90.00
_cell.angle_gamma   90.00
#
_symmetry.space_group_name_H-M   'P 1'
#
loop_
_entity.id
_entity.type
_entity.pdbx_description
1 polymer ?
#
loop_
_entity_poly.entity_id
_entity_poly.type
_entity_poly.pdbx_seq_one_letter_code
_entity_poly.pdbx_strand_id
1 'polypeptide(L)' 'MMMKSMSLAARRELQAIIKQKYHNASWAERSKLLDGFVAATGYERKYAIQLLNSVEMPVFQRSGQHPKSMTNKYDKL' A
#
# COMPACT_ATOMS: atom_id res chain seq x y z
N MET A 1 16.65 -15.09 -17.31
CA MET A 1 16.28 -13.86 -18.01
C MET A 1 16.14 -12.75 -16.97
N MET A 2 16.98 -11.71 -17.03
CA MET A 2 16.98 -10.65 -16.01
C MET A 2 15.88 -9.65 -16.39
N MET A 3 14.72 -9.74 -15.73
CA MET A 3 13.64 -8.76 -15.90
C MET A 3 14.15 -7.43 -15.35
N LYS A 4 14.35 -6.44 -16.22
CA LYS A 4 14.73 -5.10 -15.81
C LYS A 4 13.57 -4.51 -15.01
N SER A 5 13.68 -4.54 -13.68
CA SER A 5 12.68 -3.99 -12.77
C SER A 5 12.53 -2.49 -13.05
N MET A 6 11.28 -2.00 -13.12
CA MET A 6 11.02 -0.57 -13.25
C MET A 6 11.80 0.23 -12.20
N SER A 7 12.36 1.37 -12.59
CA SER A 7 13.00 2.28 -11.66
C SER A 7 11.99 2.74 -10.59
N LEU A 8 12.49 3.07 -9.39
CA LEU A 8 11.63 3.55 -8.31
C LEU A 8 10.89 4.84 -8.70
N ALA A 9 11.53 5.72 -9.48
CA ALA A 9 10.93 6.94 -10.00
C ALA A 9 9.74 6.65 -10.92
N ALA A 10 9.94 5.81 -11.94
CA ALA A 10 8.86 5.41 -12.86
C ALA A 10 7.70 4.73 -12.12
N ARG A 11 8.01 3.95 -11.07
CA ARG A 11 6.98 3.32 -10.24
C ARG A 11 6.14 4.34 -9.48
N ARG A 12 6.75 5.40 -8.94
CA ARG A 12 6.06 6.48 -8.21
C ARG A 12 5.21 7.34 -9.15
N GLU A 13 5.71 7.64 -10.34
CA GLU A 13 4.95 8.36 -11.37
C GLU A 13 3.71 7.57 -11.78
N LEU A 14 3.86 6.27 -12.07
CA LEU A 14 2.74 5.40 -12.39
C LEU A 14 1.71 5.37 -11.25
N GLN A 15 2.17 5.24 -10.00
CA GLN A 15 1.31 5.26 -8.83
C GLN A 15 0.49 6.55 -8.75
N ALA A 16 1.11 7.73 -8.93
CA ALA A 16 0.43 9.02 -8.85
C ALA A 16 -0.67 9.14 -9.92
N ILE A 17 -0.36 8.76 -11.17
CA ILE A 17 -1.32 8.80 -12.28
C ILE A 17 -2.50 7.85 -12.02
N ILE A 18 -2.22 6.60 -11.63
CA ILE A 18 -3.27 5.60 -11.40
C ILE A 18 -4.11 5.98 -10.19
N LYS A 19 -3.51 6.52 -9.12
CA LYS A 19 -4.23 6.98 -7.93
C LYS A 19 -5.30 8.01 -8.26
N GLN A 20 -4.94 9.05 -9.03
CA GLN A 20 -5.91 10.06 -9.47
C GLN A 20 -7.07 9.45 -10.26
N LYS A 21 -6.77 8.54 -11.20
CA LYS A 21 -7.80 7.86 -11.99
C LYS A 21 -8.66 6.93 -11.13
N TYR A 22 -8.05 6.22 -10.20
CA TYR A 22 -8.71 5.24 -9.32
C TYR A 22 -9.69 5.91 -8.36
N HIS A 23 -9.38 7.11 -7.86
CA HIS A 23 -10.30 7.86 -7.00
C HIS A 23 -11.55 8.37 -7.75
N ASN A 24 -11.41 8.70 -9.04
CA ASN A 24 -12.50 9.25 -9.86
C ASN A 24 -13.27 8.18 -10.66
N ALA A 25 -12.79 6.93 -10.66
CA ALA A 25 -13.34 5.84 -11.45
C ALA A 25 -14.58 5.20 -10.80
N SER A 26 -15.47 4.67 -11.65
CA SER A 26 -16.55 3.78 -11.22
C SER A 26 -16.00 2.47 -10.66
N TRP A 27 -16.84 1.68 -9.97
CA TRP A 27 -16.40 0.41 -9.37
C TRP A 27 -15.80 -0.56 -10.40
N ALA A 28 -16.42 -0.68 -11.59
CA ALA A 28 -15.92 -1.55 -12.66
C ALA A 28 -14.56 -1.07 -13.22
N GLU A 29 -14.37 0.24 -13.35
CA GLU A 29 -13.12 0.84 -13.81
C GLU A 29 -12.01 0.77 -12.77
N ARG A 30 -12.35 0.89 -11.48
CA ARG A 30 -11.40 0.71 -10.37
C ARG A 30 -10.75 -0.66 -10.41
N SER A 31 -11.54 -1.72 -10.63
CA SER A 31 -11.00 -3.09 -10.76
C SER A 31 -9.97 -3.18 -11.90
N LYS A 32 -10.28 -2.62 -13.07
CA LYS A 32 -9.38 -2.63 -14.23
C LYS A 32 -8.09 -1.85 -13.96
N LEU A 33 -8.19 -0.68 -13.34
CA LEU A 33 -7.03 0.15 -12.97
C LEU A 33 -6.13 -0.55 -11.95
N LEU A 34 -6.73 -1.20 -10.95
CA LEU A 34 -6.02 -1.98 -9.94
C LEU A 34 -5.26 -3.16 -10.56
N ASP A 35 -5.93 -3.90 -11.45
CA ASP A 35 -5.32 -5.05 -12.12
C ASP A 35 -4.14 -4.64 -13.01
N GLY A 36 -4.29 -3.55 -13.77
CA GLY A 36 -3.20 -2.99 -14.56
C GLY A 36 -2.02 -2.52 -13.70
N PHE A 37 -2.30 -1.90 -12.56
CA PHE A 37 -1.27 -1.44 -11.62
C PHE A 37 -0.51 -2.61 -10.98
N VAL A 38 -1.22 -3.67 -10.57
CA VAL A 38 -0.63 -4.90 -10.05
C VAL A 38 0.26 -5.57 -11.11
N ALA A 39 -0.23 -5.71 -12.34
CA ALA A 39 0.54 -6.32 -13.43
C ALA A 39 1.81 -5.54 -13.77
N ALA A 40 1.75 -4.20 -13.76
CA ALA A 40 2.89 -3.35 -14.08
C ALA A 40 3.95 -3.29 -12.95
N THR A 41 3.52 -3.33 -11.68
CA THR A 41 4.42 -3.15 -10.53
C THR A 41 4.86 -4.45 -9.86
N GLY A 42 4.12 -5.54 -10.08
CA GLY A 42 4.29 -6.81 -9.39
C GLY A 42 3.87 -6.77 -7.92
N TYR A 43 3.12 -5.75 -7.49
CA TYR A 43 2.63 -5.65 -6.12
C TYR A 43 1.49 -6.63 -5.86
N GLU A 44 1.42 -7.13 -4.63
CA GLU A 44 0.26 -7.89 -4.18
C GLU A 44 -0.97 -6.96 -4.11
N ARG A 45 -2.14 -7.49 -4.47
CA ARG A 45 -3.36 -6.70 -4.69
C ARG A 45 -3.80 -5.94 -3.44
N LYS A 46 -3.74 -6.54 -2.24
CA LYS A 46 -4.07 -5.84 -0.98
C LYS A 46 -3.12 -4.66 -0.76
N TYR A 47 -1.83 -4.83 -1.03
CA TYR A 47 -0.86 -3.73 -0.95
C TYR A 47 -1.15 -2.62 -1.98
N ALA A 48 -1.48 -2.98 -3.21
CA ALA A 48 -1.88 -2.04 -4.25
C ALA A 48 -3.14 -1.24 -3.87
N ILE A 49 -4.17 -1.89 -3.35
CA ILE A 49 -5.39 -1.24 -2.85
C ILE A 49 -5.05 -0.21 -1.76
N GLN A 50 -4.21 -0.59 -0.79
CA GLN A 50 -3.79 0.31 0.27
C GLN A 50 -3.08 1.54 -0.33
N LEU A 51 -2.18 1.33 -1.29
CA LEU A 51 -1.39 2.39 -1.89
C LEU A 51 -2.23 3.37 -2.72
N LEU A 52 -3.23 2.86 -3.45
CA LEU A 52 -4.14 3.67 -4.27
C LEU A 52 -5.24 4.37 -3.45
N ASN A 53 -5.62 3.83 -2.28
CA ASN A 53 -6.62 4.46 -1.40
C ASN A 53 -6.01 5.44 -0.39
N SER A 54 -4.70 5.38 -0.14
CA SER A 54 -4.05 6.25 0.84
C SER A 54 -4.05 7.70 0.34
N VAL A 55 -4.93 8.57 0.86
CA VAL A 55 -4.66 10.02 0.94
C VAL A 55 -3.32 10.16 1.66
N GLU A 56 -2.42 11.07 1.28
CA GLU A 56 -1.07 11.20 1.87
C GLU A 56 -1.12 11.33 3.41
N MET A 57 -1.22 10.19 4.07
CA MET A 57 -1.16 10.04 5.51
C MET A 57 0.19 9.41 5.75
N PRO A 58 0.97 9.93 6.72
CA PRO A 58 2.23 9.31 7.08
C PRO A 58 1.94 7.85 7.35
N VAL A 59 2.71 6.98 6.69
CA VAL A 59 2.59 5.54 6.84
C VAL A 59 2.84 5.26 8.32
N PHE A 60 1.78 5.16 9.13
CA PHE A 60 1.90 4.50 10.41
C PHE A 60 2.29 3.09 10.05
N GLN A 61 3.59 2.83 10.18
CA GLN A 61 4.16 1.50 10.13
C GLN A 61 3.23 0.64 10.95
N ARG A 62 2.65 -0.38 10.30
CA ARG A 62 1.77 -1.34 10.96
C ARG A 62 2.45 -1.71 12.27
N SER A 63 1.78 -1.40 13.37
CA SER A 63 2.19 -1.61 14.73
C SER A 63 2.40 -3.11 14.98
N GLY A 64 3.53 -3.62 14.49
CA GLY A 64 4.19 -4.84 14.96
C GLY A 64 5.11 -4.57 16.16
N GLN A 65 5.17 -3.32 16.63
CA GLN A 65 5.76 -2.98 17.92
C GLN A 65 4.64 -2.66 18.91
N HIS A 66 4.03 -3.70 19.46
CA HIS A 66 3.54 -3.61 20.82
C HIS A 66 4.76 -3.90 21.69
N PRO A 67 5.38 -2.93 22.40
CA PRO A 67 6.13 -3.29 23.58
C PRO A 67 5.10 -3.92 24.51
N LYS A 68 5.16 -5.24 24.70
CA LYS A 68 4.51 -5.88 25.84
C LYS A 68 5.21 -5.34 27.09
N SER A 69 4.84 -4.14 27.56
CA SER A 69 4.99 -3.85 28.97
C SER A 69 3.86 -4.60 29.65
N MET A 70 4.14 -5.85 30.04
CA MET A 70 3.39 -6.47 31.11
C MET A 70 3.64 -5.63 32.36
N THR A 71 2.81 -4.64 32.63
CA THR A 71 2.70 -4.15 34.01
C THR A 71 2.05 -5.30 34.78
N ASN A 72 2.89 -6.08 35.45
CA ASN A 72 2.46 -7.23 36.21
C ASN A 72 1.56 -6.73 37.34
N LYS A 73 0.26 -7.06 37.29
CA LYS A 73 -0.77 -6.62 38.24
C LYS A 73 -0.57 -7.21 39.66
N TYR A 74 0.57 -7.83 39.93
CA TYR A 74 0.96 -8.51 41.17
C TYR A 74 2.15 -7.86 41.90
N ASP A 75 2.60 -6.67 41.50
CA ASP A 75 3.67 -5.91 42.20
C ASP A 75 3.18 -5.18 43.48
N LYS A 76 2.04 -5.62 44.02
CA LYS A 76 1.50 -5.18 45.32
C LYS A 76 1.07 -6.40 46.13
N LEU A 77 2.05 -7.10 46.70
CA LEU A 77 1.93 -7.87 47.93
C LEU A 77 3.25 -7.77 48.70
#